data_AF-A0A3B0FA66-F1
#
_entry.id   AF-A0A3B0FA66-F1
#
_cell.length_a   1.000
_cell.length_b   1.000
_cell.length_c   1.000
_cell.angle_alpha   90.00
_cell.angle_beta   90.00
_cell.angle_gamma   90.00
#
_symmetry.space_group_name_H-M   'P 1'
#
loop_
_entity.id
_entity.type
_entity.pdbx_description
1 polymer ?
#
loop_
_entity_poly.entity_id
_entity_poly.type
_entity_poly.pdbx_seq_one_letter_code
_entity_poly.pdbx_strand_id
1 'polypeptide(L)'
;MTHADDLRAWARGMYPTEAATELLLKAFGGKFAAPGNPWVHTSTEPEGPGQVRAWIDFAAIPEEVGPLSGGERRFLMLAASLAEDVPVVLGDLVSGLDRENLDLVLAAIAHAGGSHQHSDIRFNEDGSMSLGKGYLDSLHPWPRTLRAV
;
A
#
# COMPACT_ATOMS: atom_id res chain seq x y z
N MET A 1 14.29 -15.50 2.16
CA MET A 1 13.29 -14.46 1.80
C MET A 1 11.93 -15.13 1.89
N THR A 2 10.98 -14.52 2.59
CA THR A 2 9.59 -15.00 2.61
C THR A 2 8.83 -14.46 1.39
N HIS A 3 7.67 -15.03 1.06
CA HIS A 3 6.78 -14.49 0.01
C HIS A 3 6.48 -12.99 0.20
N ALA A 4 6.25 -12.57 1.44
CA ALA A 4 6.04 -11.16 1.75
C ALA A 4 7.30 -10.29 1.51
N ASP A 5 8.49 -10.84 1.74
CA ASP A 5 9.74 -10.13 1.44
C ASP A 5 9.96 -10.00 -0.07
N ASP A 6 9.59 -11.02 -0.84
CA ASP A 6 9.67 -10.99 -2.31
C ASP A 6 8.73 -9.91 -2.88
N LEU A 7 7.48 -9.83 -2.39
CA LEU A 7 6.52 -8.79 -2.78
C LEU A 7 7.03 -7.38 -2.42
N ARG A 8 7.61 -7.21 -1.23
CA ARG A 8 8.22 -5.93 -0.83
C ARG A 8 9.44 -5.57 -1.67
N ALA A 9 10.25 -6.56 -2.05
CA ALA A 9 11.41 -6.34 -2.90
C ALA A 9 10.98 -5.91 -4.30
N TRP A 10 9.92 -6.51 -4.84
CA TRP A 10 9.32 -6.12 -6.12
C TRP A 10 8.72 -4.71 -6.11
N ALA A 11 7.95 -4.36 -5.08
CA ALA A 11 7.28 -3.06 -5.03
C ALA A 11 8.24 -1.87 -4.79
N ARG A 12 9.46 -2.13 -4.32
CA ARG A 12 10.40 -1.11 -3.86
C ARG A 12 10.75 -0.10 -4.96
N GLY A 13 10.72 1.18 -4.60
CA GLY A 13 11.16 2.29 -5.45
C GLY A 13 10.02 3.12 -6.03
N MET A 14 8.77 2.68 -5.87
CA MET A 14 7.58 3.44 -6.22
C MET A 14 6.63 3.45 -5.01
N TYR A 15 6.58 4.55 -4.26
CA TYR A 15 5.80 4.61 -3.02
C TYR A 15 4.32 4.24 -3.16
N PRO A 16 3.61 4.58 -4.25
CA PRO A 16 2.24 4.12 -4.43
C PRO A 16 2.13 2.59 -4.52
N THR A 17 3.01 1.93 -5.29
CA THR A 17 3.07 0.45 -5.38
C THR A 17 3.49 -0.20 -4.06
N GLU A 18 4.44 0.40 -3.34
CA GLU A 18 4.82 -0.04 -1.99
C GLU A 18 3.62 0.04 -1.03
N ALA A 19 2.88 1.15 -1.03
CA ALA A 19 1.71 1.36 -0.19
C ALA A 19 0.59 0.36 -0.50
N ALA A 20 0.30 0.15 -1.79
CA ALA A 20 -0.68 -0.84 -2.23
C ALA A 20 -0.28 -2.26 -1.81
N THR A 21 1.01 -2.61 -1.93
CA THR A 21 1.53 -3.92 -1.50
C THR A 21 1.40 -4.10 0.01
N GLU A 22 1.74 -3.09 0.81
CA GLU A 22 1.57 -3.13 2.26
C GLU A 22 0.10 -3.21 2.69
N LEU A 23 -0.84 -2.59 1.96
CA LEU A 23 -2.27 -2.76 2.21
C LEU A 23 -2.68 -4.24 2.13
N LEU A 24 -2.31 -4.93 1.05
CA LEU A 24 -2.64 -6.34 0.83
C LEU A 24 -1.95 -7.26 1.83
N LEU A 25 -0.72 -6.94 2.23
CA LEU A 25 0.05 -7.71 3.22
C LEU A 25 -0.50 -7.57 4.64
N LYS A 26 -1.04 -6.40 4.99
CA LYS A 26 -1.51 -6.13 6.36
C LYS A 26 -2.98 -6.50 6.53
N ALA A 27 -3.86 -6.05 5.64
CA ALA A 27 -5.30 -6.23 5.81
C ALA A 27 -5.72 -7.70 5.68
N PHE A 28 -6.84 -8.04 6.33
CA PHE A 28 -7.45 -9.37 6.24
C PHE A 28 -6.47 -10.53 6.51
N GLY A 29 -5.51 -10.31 7.42
CA GLY A 29 -4.48 -11.30 7.74
C GLY A 29 -3.54 -11.64 6.58
N GLY A 30 -3.39 -10.76 5.60
CA GLY A 30 -2.56 -10.99 4.41
C GLY A 30 -3.23 -11.85 3.33
N LYS A 31 -4.53 -12.17 3.48
CA LYS A 31 -5.30 -13.02 2.56
C LYS A 31 -5.11 -12.62 1.09
N PHE A 32 -5.12 -11.32 0.80
CA PHE A 32 -5.08 -10.81 -0.58
C PHE A 32 -3.68 -10.67 -1.17
N ALA A 33 -2.64 -10.80 -0.34
CA ALA A 33 -1.26 -10.92 -0.81
C ALA A 33 -0.83 -12.39 -0.96
N ALA A 34 -1.64 -13.36 -0.51
CA ALA A 34 -1.26 -14.77 -0.51
C ALA A 34 -1.18 -15.36 -1.93
N PRO A 35 -0.28 -16.34 -2.17
CA PRO A 35 -0.29 -17.11 -3.41
C PRO A 35 -1.66 -17.74 -3.68
N GLY A 36 -2.05 -17.80 -4.96
CA GLY A 36 -3.33 -18.36 -5.41
C GLY A 36 -4.45 -17.35 -5.58
N ASN A 37 -4.27 -16.09 -5.13
CA ASN A 37 -5.12 -15.00 -5.64
C ASN A 37 -4.79 -14.76 -7.13
N PRO A 38 -5.80 -14.48 -7.99
CA PRO A 38 -5.60 -14.34 -9.43
C PRO A 38 -4.57 -13.27 -9.85
N TRP A 39 -4.42 -12.22 -9.02
CA TRP A 39 -3.50 -11.11 -9.24
C TRP A 39 -2.12 -11.30 -8.57
N VAL A 40 -1.87 -12.44 -7.90
CA VAL A 40 -0.57 -12.71 -7.25
C VAL A 40 0.18 -13.76 -8.03
N HIS A 41 1.34 -13.38 -8.56
CA HIS A 41 2.20 -14.26 -9.33
C HIS A 41 3.43 -14.67 -8.51
N THR A 42 3.86 -15.91 -8.73
CA THR A 42 5.08 -16.48 -8.12
C THR A 42 5.89 -17.21 -9.16
N SER A 43 7.21 -17.08 -9.13
CA SER A 43 8.13 -17.81 -10.00
C SER A 43 9.14 -18.63 -9.22
N THR A 44 9.43 -19.84 -9.72
CA THR A 44 10.46 -20.72 -9.17
C THR A 44 11.86 -20.25 -9.51
N GLU A 45 12.00 -19.43 -10.55
CA GLU A 45 13.25 -18.79 -10.94
C GLU A 45 13.10 -17.27 -10.75
N PRO A 46 14.16 -16.56 -10.33
CA PRO A 46 14.07 -15.10 -10.23
C PRO A 46 13.87 -14.47 -11.61
N GLU A 47 12.97 -13.48 -11.71
CA GLU A 47 12.63 -12.81 -12.96
C GLU A 47 12.84 -11.29 -12.88
N GLY A 48 13.14 -10.69 -14.05
CA GLY A 48 13.21 -9.24 -14.24
C GLY A 48 14.33 -8.51 -13.48
N PRO A 49 14.33 -7.16 -13.55
CA PRO A 49 15.23 -6.34 -12.74
C PRO A 49 14.98 -6.56 -11.25
N GLY A 50 16.03 -6.82 -10.48
CA GLY A 50 15.92 -7.10 -9.05
C GLY A 50 15.72 -8.57 -8.68
N GLN A 51 15.62 -9.47 -9.67
CA GLN A 51 15.57 -10.92 -9.45
C GLN A 51 14.46 -11.31 -8.46
N VAL A 52 13.25 -10.83 -8.73
CA VAL A 52 12.08 -11.02 -7.85
C VAL A 52 11.42 -12.36 -8.12
N ARG A 53 10.82 -12.94 -7.08
CA ARG A 53 10.15 -14.26 -7.16
C ARG A 53 8.64 -14.18 -6.98
N ALA A 54 8.10 -13.00 -6.65
CA ALA A 54 6.69 -12.75 -6.55
C ALA A 54 6.37 -11.30 -6.91
N TRP A 55 5.20 -11.07 -7.51
CA TRP A 55 4.69 -9.73 -7.82
C TRP A 55 3.16 -9.71 -7.81
N ILE A 56 2.60 -8.51 -7.79
CA ILE A 56 1.15 -8.28 -7.84
C ILE A 56 0.79 -7.60 -9.14
N ASP A 57 -0.13 -8.18 -9.90
CA ASP A 57 -0.79 -7.53 -11.02
C ASP A 57 -2.01 -6.75 -10.50
N PHE A 58 -1.77 -5.51 -10.07
CA PHE A 58 -2.84 -4.65 -9.56
C PHE A 58 -3.89 -4.30 -10.62
N ALA A 59 -3.53 -4.33 -11.91
CA ALA A 59 -4.45 -4.04 -13.00
C ALA A 59 -5.46 -5.18 -13.24
N ALA A 60 -5.14 -6.41 -12.83
CA ALA A 60 -6.08 -7.54 -12.89
C ALA A 60 -7.17 -7.51 -11.82
N ILE A 61 -6.95 -6.81 -10.70
CA ILE A 61 -7.87 -6.80 -9.54
C ILE A 61 -9.32 -6.44 -9.90
N PRO A 62 -9.60 -5.38 -10.69
CA PRO A 62 -10.99 -4.97 -10.96
C PRO A 62 -11.86 -6.06 -11.60
N GLU A 63 -11.25 -6.97 -12.35
CA GLU A 63 -11.97 -8.07 -13.03
C GLU A 63 -12.27 -9.25 -12.08
N GLU A 64 -11.53 -9.35 -10.97
CA GLU A 64 -11.50 -10.54 -10.10
C GLU A 64 -12.26 -10.34 -8.77
N VAL A 65 -12.65 -9.11 -8.44
CA VAL A 65 -13.28 -8.76 -7.14
C VAL A 65 -14.79 -9.07 -7.05
N GLY A 66 -15.41 -9.59 -8.12
CA GLY A 66 -16.86 -9.83 -8.19
C GLY A 66 -17.45 -10.68 -7.05
N PRO A 67 -16.82 -11.81 -6.65
CA PRO A 67 -17.32 -12.67 -5.57
C PRO A 67 -17.14 -12.15 -4.14
N LEU A 68 -16.45 -11.02 -3.94
CA LEU A 68 -16.06 -10.52 -2.62
C LEU A 68 -17.15 -9.69 -1.95
N SER A 69 -17.05 -9.52 -0.63
CA SER A 69 -17.91 -8.57 0.08
C SER A 69 -17.67 -7.14 -0.40
N GLY A 70 -18.65 -6.25 -0.20
CA GLY A 70 -18.52 -4.85 -0.63
C GLY A 70 -17.33 -4.13 0.03
N GLY A 71 -17.00 -4.46 1.28
CA GLY A 71 -15.85 -3.91 2.01
C GLY A 71 -14.51 -4.39 1.44
N GLU A 72 -14.37 -5.71 1.24
CA GLU A 72 -13.18 -6.30 0.60
C GLU A 72 -12.96 -5.74 -0.80
N ARG A 73 -14.03 -5.64 -1.61
CA ARG A 73 -13.96 -5.04 -2.95
C ARG A 73 -13.46 -3.61 -2.91
N ARG A 74 -14.02 -2.74 -2.07
CA ARG A 74 -13.58 -1.34 -1.94
C ARG A 74 -12.12 -1.24 -1.52
N PHE A 75 -11.70 -2.08 -0.58
CA PHE A 75 -10.32 -2.13 -0.12
C PHE A 75 -9.34 -2.51 -1.25
N LEU A 76 -9.65 -3.57 -2.01
CA LEU A 76 -8.83 -4.01 -3.14
C LEU A 76 -8.81 -3.00 -4.29
N MET A 77 -9.95 -2.37 -4.60
CA MET A 77 -10.03 -1.31 -5.60
C MET A 77 -9.18 -0.09 -5.22
N LEU A 78 -9.07 0.25 -3.92
CA LEU A 78 -8.15 1.30 -3.49
C LEU A 78 -6.70 0.91 -3.76
N ALA A 79 -6.30 -0.30 -3.38
CA ALA A 79 -4.93 -0.76 -3.59
C ALA A 79 -4.57 -0.77 -5.08
N ALA A 80 -5.49 -1.24 -5.94
CA ALA A 80 -5.34 -1.18 -7.38
C ALA A 80 -5.19 0.27 -7.88
N SER A 81 -6.02 1.20 -7.38
CA SER A 81 -5.98 2.63 -7.74
C SER A 81 -4.72 3.35 -7.28
N LEU A 82 -4.10 2.90 -6.17
CA LEU A 82 -2.81 3.44 -5.73
C LEU A 82 -1.68 2.98 -6.64
N ALA A 83 -1.67 1.72 -7.06
CA ALA A 83 -0.57 1.16 -7.84
C ALA A 83 -0.68 1.40 -9.36
N GLU A 84 -1.90 1.47 -9.89
CA GLU A 84 -2.20 1.47 -11.32
C GLU A 84 -3.31 2.47 -11.66
N ASP A 85 -3.54 2.70 -12.96
CA ASP A 85 -4.61 3.59 -13.47
C ASP A 85 -6.00 2.95 -13.34
N VAL A 86 -6.42 2.67 -12.10
CA VAL A 86 -7.73 2.12 -11.76
C VAL A 86 -8.57 3.21 -11.11
N PRO A 87 -9.62 3.72 -11.75
CA PRO A 87 -10.42 4.81 -11.21
C PRO A 87 -11.31 4.35 -10.06
N VAL A 88 -11.36 5.15 -8.99
CA VAL A 88 -12.27 4.96 -7.85
C VAL A 88 -12.92 6.28 -7.44
N VAL A 89 -14.13 6.20 -6.89
CA VAL A 89 -14.80 7.33 -6.24
C VAL A 89 -14.50 7.26 -4.74
N LEU A 90 -13.66 8.18 -4.23
CA LEU A 90 -13.22 8.15 -2.84
C LEU A 90 -14.37 8.18 -1.84
N GLY A 91 -15.43 8.97 -2.09
CA GLY A 91 -16.61 9.05 -1.22
C GLY A 91 -17.33 7.69 -1.04
N ASP A 92 -17.44 6.93 -2.12
CA ASP A 92 -18.03 5.59 -2.10
C ASP A 92 -17.10 4.58 -1.41
N LEU A 93 -15.79 4.78 -1.56
CA LEU A 93 -14.77 3.92 -0.98
C LEU A 93 -14.75 4.08 0.55
N VAL A 94 -14.56 5.30 1.04
CA VAL A 94 -14.34 5.57 2.47
C VAL A 94 -15.60 5.35 3.32
N SER A 95 -16.79 5.60 2.76
CA SER A 95 -18.06 5.44 3.49
C SER A 95 -18.37 3.98 3.85
N GLY A 96 -17.74 3.02 3.18
CA GLY A 96 -17.98 1.60 3.38
C GLY A 96 -16.83 0.85 4.05
N LEU A 97 -15.86 1.54 4.66
CA LEU A 97 -14.77 0.96 5.45
C LEU A 97 -15.10 1.01 6.94
N ASP A 98 -14.74 -0.06 7.66
CA ASP A 98 -14.67 -0.01 9.12
C ASP A 98 -13.44 0.77 9.60
N ARG A 99 -13.34 0.95 10.91
CA ARG A 99 -12.27 1.75 11.54
C ARG A 99 -10.87 1.20 11.28
N GLU A 100 -10.71 -0.12 11.27
CA GLU A 100 -9.40 -0.75 11.13
C GLU A 100 -8.90 -0.65 9.69
N ASN A 101 -9.79 -0.94 8.73
CA ASN A 101 -9.48 -0.78 7.32
C ASN A 101 -9.24 0.69 6.96
N LEU A 102 -10.00 1.64 7.54
CA LEU A 102 -9.75 3.06 7.34
C LEU A 102 -8.37 3.51 7.86
N ASP A 103 -7.93 3.00 9.01
CA ASP A 103 -6.60 3.30 9.59
C ASP A 103 -5.47 2.84 8.65
N LEU A 104 -5.61 1.63 8.07
CA LEU A 104 -4.70 1.13 7.05
C LEU A 104 -4.69 2.00 5.78
N VAL A 105 -5.86 2.45 5.32
CA VAL A 105 -5.98 3.32 4.14
C VAL A 105 -5.30 4.66 4.36
N LEU A 106 -5.45 5.27 5.54
CA LEU A 106 -4.79 6.54 5.86
C LEU A 106 -3.26 6.38 5.90
N ALA A 107 -2.76 5.28 6.48
CA ALA A 107 -1.33 4.96 6.46
C ALA A 107 -0.83 4.74 5.02
N ALA A 108 -1.59 4.06 4.17
CA ALA A 108 -1.24 3.84 2.77
C ALA A 108 -1.19 5.14 1.96
N ILE A 109 -2.16 6.05 2.14
CA ILE A 109 -2.15 7.36 1.47
C ILE A 109 -0.93 8.18 1.93
N ALA A 110 -0.62 8.19 3.23
CA ALA A 110 0.57 8.86 3.75
C ALA A 110 1.88 8.25 3.21
N HIS A 111 1.93 6.91 3.07
CA HIS A 111 3.07 6.21 2.47
C HIS A 111 3.21 6.56 0.99
N ALA A 112 2.14 6.47 0.21
CA ALA A 112 2.10 6.78 -1.22
C ALA A 112 2.51 8.24 -1.51
N GLY A 113 2.12 9.17 -0.63
CA GLY A 113 2.57 10.57 -0.67
C GLY A 113 4.04 10.79 -0.25
N GLY A 114 4.77 9.73 0.10
CA GLY A 114 6.18 9.79 0.48
C GLY A 114 6.44 10.45 1.83
N SER A 115 5.44 10.56 2.71
CA SER A 115 5.56 11.32 3.96
C SER A 115 6.67 10.82 4.88
N HIS A 116 7.01 9.54 4.79
CA HIS A 116 8.14 8.92 5.49
C HIS A 116 9.53 9.34 4.96
N GLN A 117 9.59 10.16 3.90
CA GLN A 117 10.82 10.74 3.35
C GLN A 117 10.69 12.27 3.11
N HIS A 118 9.69 12.92 3.70
CA HIS A 118 9.60 14.38 3.62
C HIS A 118 10.74 15.02 4.41
N SER A 119 11.42 15.98 3.80
CA SER A 119 12.47 16.75 4.49
C SER A 119 11.88 17.61 5.59
N ASP A 120 12.57 17.71 6.72
CA ASP A 120 12.21 18.60 7.83
C ASP A 120 12.59 20.05 7.49
N ILE A 121 11.77 20.69 6.66
CA ILE A 121 11.97 22.09 6.25
C ILE A 121 11.26 23.00 7.26
N ARG A 122 12.01 23.91 7.88
CA ARG A 122 11.50 24.84 8.89
C ARG A 122 11.66 26.27 8.43
N PHE A 123 10.60 27.05 8.55
CA PHE A 123 10.61 28.48 8.27
C PHE A 123 10.80 29.26 9.57
N ASN A 124 11.84 30.08 9.62
CA ASN A 124 12.17 30.92 10.76
C ASN A 124 11.37 32.24 10.70
N GLU A 125 11.25 32.94 11.83
CA GLU A 125 10.50 34.21 11.92
C GLU A 125 11.09 35.32 11.04
N ASP A 126 12.40 35.26 10.76
CA ASP A 126 13.11 36.19 9.87
C ASP A 126 12.91 35.87 8.37
N GLY A 127 12.08 34.87 8.05
CA GLY A 127 11.81 34.42 6.69
C GLY A 127 12.89 33.50 6.11
N SER A 128 13.96 33.18 6.86
CA SER A 128 14.96 32.20 6.44
C SER A 128 14.44 30.76 6.57
N MET A 129 15.03 29.84 5.82
CA MET A 129 14.73 28.41 5.89
C MET A 129 15.89 27.67 6.58
N SER A 130 15.55 26.72 7.45
CA SER A 130 16.50 25.77 8.01
C SER A 130 16.08 24.33 7.72
N LEU A 131 17.06 23.46 7.55
CA LEU A 131 16.84 22.03 7.34
C LEU A 131 17.11 21.29 8.65
N GLY A 132 16.10 20.59 9.15
CA GLY A 132 16.25 19.63 10.24
C GLY A 132 17.14 18.46 9.84
N LYS A 133 17.56 17.67 10.82
CA LYS A 133 18.39 16.49 10.53
C LYS A 133 17.51 15.36 10.01
N GLY A 134 17.75 14.95 8.77
CA GLY A 134 17.12 13.77 8.17
C GLY A 134 15.69 14.04 7.67
N TYR A 135 14.91 12.96 7.58
CA TYR A 135 13.50 13.00 7.17
C TYR A 135 12.58 13.06 8.39
N LEU A 136 11.38 13.59 8.17
CA LEU A 136 10.28 13.50 9.13
C LEU A 136 9.80 12.05 9.25
N ASP A 137 9.20 11.73 10.40
CA ASP A 137 8.43 10.50 10.54
C ASP A 137 7.23 10.51 9.56
N SER A 138 6.72 9.33 9.21
CA SER A 138 5.51 9.21 8.40
C SER A 138 4.37 10.03 9.01
N LEU A 139 3.70 10.84 8.19
CA LEU A 139 2.57 11.66 8.62
C LEU A 139 1.47 10.80 9.25
N HIS A 140 1.29 9.59 8.72
CA HIS A 140 0.48 8.55 9.32
C HIS A 140 1.26 7.23 9.31
N PRO A 141 1.75 6.74 10.45
CA PRO A 141 2.45 5.46 10.50
C PRO A 141 1.47 4.30 10.29
N TRP A 142 1.98 3.19 9.75
CA TRP A 142 1.24 1.93 9.70
C TRP A 142 0.91 1.41 11.12
N PRO A 143 -0.31 0.91 11.38
CA PRO A 143 -0.66 0.38 12.69
C PRO A 143 0.20 -0.84 13.05
N ARG A 144 0.70 -0.88 14.29
CA ARG A 144 1.60 -1.94 14.78
C ARG A 144 0.88 -3.24 15.12
N THR A 145 -0.40 -3.17 15.44
CA THR A 145 -1.26 -4.32 15.72
C THR A 145 -2.63 -4.05 15.12
N LEU A 146 -3.04 -4.93 14.22
CA LEU A 146 -4.44 -5.04 13.82
C LEU A 146 -5.21 -5.57 15.03
N ARG A 147 -6.29 -4.89 15.40
CA ARG A 147 -7.09 -5.31 16.56
C ARG A 147 -7.83 -6.56 16.10
N ALA A 148 -7.49 -7.71 16.68
CA ALA A 148 -8.28 -8.92 16.48
C ALA A 148 -9.76 -8.59 16.82
N VAL A 149 -10.63 -8.72 15.83
CA VAL A 149 -12.09 -8.67 15.99
C VAL A 149 -12.56 -10.04 16.47
#